data_AF-A0A2P1AFT5-F1
#
_entry.id   AF-A0A2P1AFT5-F1
#
_cell.length_a   1.000
_cell.length_b   1.000
_cell.length_c   1.000
_cell.angle_alpha   90.00
_cell.angle_beta   90.00
_cell.angle_gamma   90.00
#
_symmetry.space_group_name_H-M   'P 1'
#
loop_
_entity.id
_entity.type
_entity.pdbx_description
1 polymer ?
#
loop_
_entity_poly.entity_id
_entity_poly.type
_entity_poly.pdbx_seq_one_letter_code
_entity_poly.pdbx_strand_id
1 'polypeptide(L)'
;ADGSPILFPTIEPNFPANLGISDAVGFLTPFLSNHNVTAADLVQFAGAVGITQCPGAPVLEFLAGRPNAKEVPPDGLVPLPSDDASTIFARFADAGGFNPDGVVALLASHTIARADHVDPTIQAAPFDSTP
;
A
#
# COMPACT_ATOMS: atom_id res chain seq x y z
N ALA A 1 4.24 6.72 6.85
CA ALA A 1 2.77 6.53 6.86
C ALA A 1 2.11 7.84 7.29
N ASP A 2 1.87 8.71 6.33
CA ASP A 2 1.46 10.12 6.51
C ASP A 2 0.36 10.53 5.50
N GLY A 3 -0.14 9.57 4.72
CA GLY A 3 -1.24 9.78 3.78
C GLY A 3 -0.83 10.55 2.53
N SER A 4 0.47 10.67 2.27
CA SER A 4 1.01 11.41 1.12
C SER A 4 0.37 11.01 -0.23
N PRO A 5 0.07 9.73 -0.54
CA PRO A 5 -0.54 9.39 -1.83
C PRO A 5 -1.95 9.97 -2.04
N ILE A 6 -2.71 10.17 -0.96
CA ILE A 6 -4.03 10.81 -1.03
C ILE A 6 -3.91 12.34 -1.08
N LEU A 7 -2.90 12.91 -0.42
CA LEU A 7 -2.69 14.35 -0.36
C LEU A 7 -2.02 14.91 -1.63
N PHE A 8 -1.25 14.10 -2.34
CA PHE A 8 -0.59 14.44 -3.59
C PHE A 8 -1.02 13.50 -4.74
N PRO A 9 -2.32 13.44 -5.06
CA PRO A 9 -2.90 12.38 -5.90
C PRO A 9 -2.46 12.46 -7.38
N THR A 10 -1.86 13.57 -7.80
CA THR A 10 -1.36 13.75 -9.18
C THR A 10 0.14 13.50 -9.30
N ILE A 11 0.84 13.14 -8.22
CA ILE A 11 2.29 12.94 -8.22
C ILE A 11 2.63 11.50 -7.82
N GLU A 12 2.40 11.12 -6.56
CA GLU A 12 2.85 9.80 -6.07
C GLU A 12 2.18 8.61 -6.78
N PRO A 13 0.86 8.63 -7.09
CA PRO A 13 0.24 7.54 -7.85
C PRO A 13 0.78 7.40 -9.28
N ASN A 14 1.51 8.41 -9.79
CA ASN A 14 2.12 8.41 -11.11
C ASN A 14 3.59 7.97 -11.09
N PHE A 15 4.17 7.64 -9.91
CA PHE A 15 5.49 7.01 -9.85
C PHE A 15 5.45 5.61 -10.47
N PRO A 16 6.51 5.15 -11.15
CA PRO A 16 6.52 3.85 -11.82
C PRO A 16 6.15 2.67 -10.91
N ALA A 17 6.64 2.66 -9.66
CA ALA A 17 6.36 1.61 -8.69
C ALA A 17 4.96 1.66 -8.07
N ASN A 18 4.24 2.78 -8.24
CA ASN A 18 2.90 3.00 -7.69
C ASN A 18 1.78 2.80 -8.72
N LEU A 19 2.11 2.31 -9.92
CA LEU A 19 1.13 2.12 -10.99
C LEU A 19 -0.03 1.22 -10.50
N GLY A 20 -1.24 1.79 -10.52
CA GLY A 20 -2.48 1.12 -10.11
C GLY A 20 -3.09 1.62 -8.79
N ILE A 21 -2.36 2.39 -7.97
CA ILE A 21 -2.93 2.89 -6.69
C ILE A 21 -3.93 4.05 -6.88
N SER A 22 -3.99 4.65 -8.07
CA SER A 22 -4.89 5.78 -8.38
C SER A 22 -6.36 5.44 -8.12
N ASP A 23 -6.77 4.21 -8.37
CA ASP A 23 -8.15 3.76 -8.10
C ASP A 23 -8.45 3.79 -6.60
N ALA A 24 -7.55 3.23 -5.77
CA ALA A 24 -7.68 3.25 -4.32
C ALA A 24 -7.65 4.68 -3.76
N VAL A 25 -6.78 5.54 -4.27
CA VAL A 25 -6.74 6.97 -3.92
C VAL A 25 -8.07 7.63 -4.28
N GLY A 26 -8.61 7.38 -5.47
CA GLY A 26 -9.91 7.88 -5.91
C GLY A 26 -11.07 7.40 -5.04
N PHE A 27 -11.05 6.14 -4.60
CA PHE A 27 -12.08 5.58 -3.70
C PHE A 27 -12.02 6.16 -2.28
N LEU A 28 -10.82 6.42 -1.76
CA LEU A 28 -10.65 6.91 -0.39
C LEU A 28 -10.82 8.43 -0.28
N THR A 29 -10.46 9.20 -1.31
CA THR A 29 -10.50 10.67 -1.28
C THR A 29 -11.86 11.26 -0.83
N PRO A 30 -13.02 10.76 -1.29
CA PRO A 30 -14.32 11.25 -0.83
C PRO A 30 -14.60 11.05 0.66
N PHE A 31 -13.90 10.14 1.35
CA PHE A 31 -14.06 9.98 2.79
C PHE A 31 -13.36 11.09 3.58
N LEU A 32 -12.29 11.70 3.05
CA LEU A 32 -11.64 12.84 3.71
C LEU A 32 -12.50 14.10 3.72
N SER A 33 -13.31 14.32 2.70
CA SER A 33 -14.23 15.47 2.68
C SER A 33 -15.45 15.27 3.59
N ASN A 34 -15.80 14.01 3.88
CA ASN A 34 -17.00 13.66 4.65
C ASN A 34 -16.74 13.30 6.12
N HIS A 35 -15.47 13.05 6.49
CA HIS A 35 -15.09 12.67 7.84
C HIS A 35 -13.90 13.49 8.35
N ASN A 36 -13.93 13.85 9.63
CA ASN A 36 -12.86 14.59 10.28
C ASN A 36 -11.71 13.66 10.70
N VAL A 37 -10.97 13.15 9.72
CA VAL A 37 -9.82 12.24 9.90
C VAL A 37 -8.62 12.71 9.08
N THR A 38 -7.41 12.24 9.41
CA THR A 38 -6.22 12.49 8.59
C THR A 38 -6.17 11.52 7.41
N ALA A 39 -5.50 11.91 6.33
CA ALA A 39 -5.27 11.04 5.17
C ALA A 39 -4.53 9.76 5.57
N ALA A 40 -3.55 9.90 6.46
CA ALA A 40 -2.76 8.82 7.00
C ALA A 40 -3.62 7.79 7.76
N ASP A 41 -4.47 8.28 8.68
CA ASP A 41 -5.32 7.41 9.49
C ASP A 41 -6.41 6.75 8.62
N LEU A 42 -6.94 7.46 7.62
CA LEU A 42 -7.90 6.89 6.68
C LEU A 42 -7.32 5.68 5.91
N VAL A 43 -6.10 5.79 5.37
CA VAL A 43 -5.44 4.68 4.65
C VAL A 43 -5.27 3.47 5.57
N GLN A 44 -4.77 3.68 6.78
CA GLN A 44 -4.50 2.59 7.72
C GLN A 44 -5.80 1.95 8.22
N PHE A 45 -6.83 2.76 8.46
CA PHE A 45 -8.16 2.27 8.86
C PHE A 45 -8.81 1.45 7.74
N ALA A 46 -8.78 1.96 6.50
CA ALA A 46 -9.34 1.27 5.35
C ALA A 46 -8.65 -0.08 5.11
N GLY A 47 -7.32 -0.15 5.23
CA GLY A 47 -6.58 -1.40 5.16
C GLY A 47 -6.97 -2.39 6.26
N ALA A 48 -7.00 -1.94 7.52
CA ALA A 48 -7.38 -2.78 8.66
C ALA A 48 -8.80 -3.34 8.52
N VAL A 49 -9.78 -2.51 8.14
CA VAL A 49 -11.16 -2.94 7.93
C VAL A 49 -11.29 -3.83 6.69
N GLY A 50 -10.63 -3.50 5.59
CA GLY A 50 -10.67 -4.29 4.35
C GLY A 50 -10.24 -5.74 4.56
N ILE A 51 -9.18 -5.94 5.34
CA ILE A 51 -8.66 -7.26 5.68
C ILE A 51 -9.66 -8.11 6.48
N THR A 52 -10.52 -7.49 7.31
CA THR A 52 -11.55 -8.24 8.06
C THR A 52 -12.64 -8.86 7.16
N GLN A 53 -12.71 -8.44 5.89
CA GLN A 53 -13.63 -9.01 4.92
C GLN A 53 -13.11 -10.31 4.29
N CYS A 54 -11.84 -10.66 4.53
CA CYS A 54 -11.19 -11.84 4.00
C CYS A 54 -11.22 -12.99 5.03
N PRO A 55 -11.86 -14.14 4.74
CA PRO A 55 -11.89 -15.27 5.68
C PRO A 55 -10.48 -15.76 6.05
N GLY A 56 -10.25 -15.97 7.35
CA GLY A 56 -8.95 -16.44 7.86
C GLY A 56 -7.92 -15.33 8.11
N ALA A 57 -8.22 -14.08 7.74
CA ALA A 57 -7.34 -12.96 8.01
C ALA A 57 -7.26 -12.61 9.51
N PRO A 58 -6.10 -12.10 9.99
CA PRO A 58 -5.99 -11.59 11.34
C PRO A 58 -6.77 -10.29 11.52
N VAL A 59 -7.16 -9.99 12.76
CA VAL A 59 -7.63 -8.65 13.11
C VAL A 59 -6.42 -7.78 13.40
N LEU A 60 -6.20 -6.76 12.54
CA LEU A 60 -5.10 -5.83 12.71
C LEU A 60 -5.40 -4.80 13.80
N GLU A 61 -4.35 -4.36 14.51
CA GLU A 61 -4.43 -3.20 15.37
C GLU A 61 -4.57 -1.93 14.53
N PHE A 62 -5.49 -1.06 14.92
CA PHE A 62 -5.60 0.29 14.36
C PHE A 62 -5.27 1.32 15.43
N LEU A 63 -4.21 2.08 15.21
CA LEU A 63 -3.84 3.27 15.97
C LEU A 63 -4.12 4.51 15.13
N ALA A 64 -4.56 5.59 15.76
CA ALA A 64 -4.83 6.88 15.12
C ALA A 64 -3.95 8.01 15.71
N GLY A 65 -3.90 9.14 15.02
CA GLY A 65 -3.13 10.33 15.43
C GLY A 65 -1.97 10.66 14.50
N ARG A 66 -1.91 10.07 13.30
CA ARG A 66 -0.84 10.38 12.33
C ARG A 66 -1.09 11.75 11.71
N PRO A 67 -0.09 12.66 11.66
CA PRO A 67 -0.23 13.93 10.97
C PRO A 67 -0.28 13.72 9.44
N ASN A 68 -0.93 14.65 8.75
CA ASN A 68 -0.89 14.70 7.29
C ASN A 68 0.54 15.04 6.80
N ALA A 69 0.91 14.42 5.68
CA ALA A 69 2.13 14.73 4.94
C ALA A 69 2.23 16.23 4.62
N LYS A 70 3.46 16.75 4.60
CA LYS A 70 3.75 18.16 4.26
C LYS A 70 4.43 18.31 2.91
N GLU A 71 4.96 17.22 2.37
CA GLU A 71 5.72 17.18 1.14
C GLU A 71 5.54 15.83 0.46
N VAL A 72 5.80 15.83 -0.85
CA VAL A 72 5.82 14.62 -1.66
C VAL A 72 7.11 13.84 -1.32
N PRO A 73 7.03 12.52 -1.05
CA PRO A 73 8.22 11.70 -0.87
C PRO A 73 9.02 11.60 -2.18
N PRO A 74 10.33 11.34 -2.12
CA PRO A 74 11.10 11.06 -3.31
C PRO A 74 10.61 9.76 -3.98
N ASP A 75 10.74 9.70 -5.30
CA ASP A 75 10.53 8.47 -6.07
C ASP A 75 11.62 7.41 -5.74
N GLY A 76 11.35 6.14 -6.04
CA GLY A 76 12.29 5.03 -5.85
C GLY A 76 12.33 4.45 -4.44
N LEU A 77 11.39 4.82 -3.56
CA LEU A 77 11.28 4.26 -2.21
C LEU A 77 10.41 2.99 -2.13
N VAL A 78 9.61 2.71 -3.16
CA VAL A 78 8.75 1.53 -3.26
C VAL A 78 9.45 0.49 -4.14
N PRO A 79 9.66 -0.75 -3.66
CA PRO A 79 10.28 -1.80 -4.47
C PRO A 79 9.51 -2.14 -5.74
N LEU A 80 10.24 -2.45 -6.80
CA LEU A 80 9.69 -2.99 -8.05
C LEU A 80 9.71 -4.52 -8.03
N PRO A 81 8.80 -5.19 -8.79
CA PRO A 81 8.83 -6.65 -8.92
C PRO A 81 10.07 -7.17 -9.66
N SER A 82 10.80 -6.30 -10.36
CA SER A 82 12.06 -6.62 -11.05
C SER A 82 13.31 -6.46 -10.18
N ASP A 83 13.19 -5.89 -8.98
CA ASP A 83 14.33 -5.68 -8.09
C ASP A 83 14.82 -7.03 -7.56
N ASP A 84 16.14 -7.17 -7.37
CA ASP A 84 16.67 -8.36 -6.72
C ASP A 84 16.33 -8.37 -5.21
N ALA A 85 16.33 -9.57 -4.62
CA ALA A 85 15.97 -9.75 -3.22
C ALA A 85 16.86 -8.95 -2.25
N SER A 86 18.13 -8.76 -2.57
CA SER A 86 19.05 -8.01 -1.70
C SER A 86 18.70 -6.53 -1.66
N THR A 87 18.32 -5.96 -2.81
CA THR A 87 17.81 -4.60 -2.94
C THR A 87 16.52 -4.41 -2.17
N ILE A 88 15.58 -5.35 -2.28
CA ILE A 88 14.30 -5.31 -1.55
C ILE A 88 14.55 -5.35 -0.04
N PHE A 89 15.35 -6.31 0.46
CA PHE A 89 15.62 -6.40 1.89
C PHE A 89 16.34 -5.16 2.42
N ALA A 90 17.29 -4.59 1.68
CA ALA A 90 17.95 -3.34 2.06
C ALA A 90 16.95 -2.17 2.15
N ARG A 91 16.00 -2.06 1.20
CA ARG A 91 14.96 -1.01 1.21
C ARG A 91 14.05 -1.12 2.42
N PHE A 92 13.62 -2.33 2.79
CA PHE A 92 12.78 -2.56 3.96
C PHE A 92 13.55 -2.35 5.28
N ALA A 93 14.83 -2.69 5.33
CA ALA A 93 15.70 -2.38 6.45
C ALA A 93 15.86 -0.86 6.65
N ASP A 94 16.05 -0.09 5.57
CA ASP A 94 16.10 1.38 5.61
C ASP A 94 14.77 2.00 6.05
N ALA A 95 13.65 1.54 5.48
CA ALA A 95 12.34 2.15 5.69
C ALA A 95 11.79 2.00 7.11
N GLY A 96 12.06 0.87 7.76
CA GLY A 96 11.44 0.56 9.06
C GLY A 96 12.23 -0.42 9.93
N GLY A 97 13.47 -0.73 9.58
CA GLY A 97 14.31 -1.67 10.33
C GLY A 97 13.86 -3.12 10.23
N PHE A 98 13.12 -3.49 9.16
CA PHE A 98 12.70 -4.86 8.96
C PHE A 98 13.88 -5.78 8.63
N ASN A 99 13.88 -6.97 9.23
CA ASN A 99 14.73 -8.07 8.80
C ASN A 99 14.06 -8.86 7.65
N PRO A 100 14.77 -9.76 6.95
CA PRO A 100 14.18 -10.54 5.86
C PRO A 100 12.92 -11.31 6.23
N ASP A 101 12.86 -11.89 7.44
CA ASP A 101 11.66 -12.61 7.91
C ASP A 101 10.44 -11.70 8.00
N GLY A 102 10.63 -10.46 8.46
CA GLY A 102 9.59 -9.44 8.48
C GLY A 102 9.11 -9.06 7.08
N VAL A 103 10.01 -8.99 6.10
CA VAL A 103 9.64 -8.74 4.69
C VAL A 103 8.83 -9.89 4.13
N VAL A 104 9.25 -11.14 4.38
CA VAL A 104 8.49 -12.33 3.97
C VAL A 104 7.10 -12.35 4.61
N ALA A 105 6.99 -11.98 5.90
CA ALA A 105 5.70 -11.89 6.57
C ALA A 105 4.78 -10.82 5.92
N LEU A 106 5.31 -9.66 5.53
CA LEU A 106 4.53 -8.62 4.85
C LEU A 106 4.04 -9.06 3.46
N LEU A 107 4.80 -9.90 2.75
CA LEU A 107 4.39 -10.48 1.46
C LEU A 107 3.21 -11.45 1.57
N ALA A 108 2.81 -11.88 2.78
CA ALA A 108 1.56 -12.61 2.97
C ALA A 108 0.33 -11.83 2.47
N SER A 109 0.43 -10.49 2.37
CA SER A 109 -0.58 -9.65 1.72
C SER A 109 -0.92 -10.08 0.29
N HIS A 110 0.00 -10.76 -0.42
CA HIS A 110 -0.26 -11.26 -1.77
C HIS A 110 -1.29 -12.39 -1.84
N THR A 111 -1.67 -13.00 -0.71
CA THR A 111 -2.70 -14.05 -0.68
C THR A 111 -4.13 -13.53 -0.87
N ILE A 112 -4.32 -12.21 -0.79
CA ILE A 112 -5.61 -11.52 -1.03
C ILE A 112 -5.44 -10.39 -2.05
N ALA A 113 -4.64 -10.65 -3.09
CA ALA A 113 -4.24 -9.64 -4.05
C ALA A 113 -4.17 -10.18 -5.50
N ARG A 114 -4.05 -9.23 -6.42
CA ARG A 114 -3.97 -9.45 -7.86
C ARG A 114 -3.08 -8.41 -8.51
N ALA A 115 -2.67 -8.66 -9.75
CA ALA A 115 -1.96 -7.74 -10.61
C ALA A 115 -2.86 -7.27 -11.77
N ASP A 116 -2.90 -5.95 -11.99
CA ASP A 116 -3.68 -5.32 -13.07
C ASP A 116 -2.78 -4.69 -14.16
N HIS A 117 -1.49 -4.47 -13.89
CA HIS A 117 -0.59 -3.68 -14.76
C HIS A 117 0.75 -4.32 -15.13
N VAL A 118 1.03 -5.53 -14.65
CA VAL A 118 2.28 -6.24 -14.99
C VAL A 118 2.23 -6.80 -16.41
N ASP A 119 1.15 -7.53 -16.72
CA ASP A 119 0.79 -7.93 -18.07
C ASP A 119 -0.46 -7.14 -18.49
N PRO A 120 -0.35 -6.15 -19.38
CA PRO A 120 -1.49 -5.31 -19.78
C PRO A 120 -2.57 -6.07 -20.57
N THR A 121 -2.32 -7.33 -20.93
CA THR A 121 -3.30 -8.18 -21.63
C THR A 121 -4.15 -9.03 -20.69
N ILE A 122 -3.76 -9.12 -19.40
CA ILE A 122 -4.48 -9.89 -18.39
C ILE A 122 -4.96 -8.94 -17.29
N GLN A 123 -6.27 -8.80 -17.16
CA GLN A 123 -6.86 -8.03 -16.09
C GLN A 123 -7.00 -8.88 -14.83
N ALA A 124 -6.74 -8.30 -13.65
CA ALA A 124 -7.03 -8.90 -12.36
C ALA A 124 -6.40 -10.29 -12.14
N ALA A 125 -5.15 -10.49 -12.57
CA ALA A 125 -4.43 -11.76 -12.43
C ALA A 125 -4.12 -12.05 -10.95
N PRO A 126 -4.69 -13.09 -10.32
CA PRO A 126 -4.44 -13.35 -8.91
C PRO A 126 -3.03 -13.92 -8.69
N PHE A 127 -2.46 -13.69 -7.50
CA PHE A 127 -1.15 -14.24 -7.16
C PHE A 127 -1.21 -15.69 -6.64
N ASP A 128 -2.37 -16.13 -6.17
CA ASP A 128 -2.63 -17.52 -5.82
C ASP A 128 -4.03 -17.98 -6.32
N SER A 129 -4.45 -19.18 -5.92
CA SER A 129 -5.73 -19.77 -6.35
C SER A 129 -6.95 -19.32 -5.53
N THR A 130 -6.76 -18.51 -4.48
CA THR A 130 -7.78 -18.10 -3.50
C THR A 130 -7.64 -16.63 -3.08
N PRO A 131 -7.67 -15.67 -4.02
CA PRO A 131 -7.50 -14.24 -3.75
C PRO A 131 -8.69 -13.61 -3.00
#